data_AF-A0AAW8G9B6-F1
#
_entry.id   AF-A0AAW8G9B6-F1
#
_cell.length_a   1.000
_cell.length_b   1.000
_cell.length_c   1.000
_cell.angle_alpha   90.00
_cell.angle_beta   90.00
_cell.angle_gamma   90.00
#
_symmetry.space_group_name_H-M   'P 1'
#
loop_
_entity.id
_entity.type
_entity.pdbx_description
1 polymer ?
#
loop_
_entity_poly.entity_id
_entity_poly.type
_entity_poly.pdbx_seq_one_letter_code
_entity_poly.pdbx_strand_id
1 'polypeptide(L)'
;MKTTLLPMLLLALSACAPEAPQADAPVASAPAASTTPVASMPASEPAAPQASDKDAEVDARIDQVLGDHAAYRSVLERLQVAVKADDRPAVAALMRYPFEVRLADRKRRIDNAQDFVAQYEQILTPAIAQVITAQRYGALQVNQNGVMLGSGQVWINGVCNDAACKDVDVKVVALQQGG
;
A
#
# COMPACT_ATOMS: atom_id res chain seq x y z
N MET A 1 24.07 9.30 -33.47
CA MET A 1 24.50 8.23 -34.40
C MET A 1 25.96 7.90 -34.12
N LYS A 2 26.24 6.80 -33.42
CA LYS A 2 27.56 6.15 -33.48
C LYS A 2 27.39 4.68 -33.12
N THR A 3 27.50 3.86 -34.15
CA THR A 3 27.32 2.41 -34.19
C THR A 3 28.69 1.75 -34.01
N THR A 4 28.84 0.81 -33.09
CA THR A 4 29.88 -0.23 -33.12
C THR A 4 29.44 -1.36 -32.17
N LEU A 5 28.74 -2.40 -32.64
CA LEU A 5 29.23 -3.68 -33.19
C LEU A 5 30.10 -4.53 -32.25
N LEU A 6 29.42 -5.50 -31.60
CA LEU A 6 29.69 -6.94 -31.33
C LEU A 6 31.13 -7.50 -31.37
N PRO A 7 31.46 -8.50 -30.52
CA PRO A 7 30.99 -9.90 -30.69
C PRO A 7 30.50 -10.53 -29.36
N MET A 8 29.35 -11.22 -29.29
CA MET A 8 29.07 -12.60 -29.70
C MET A 8 30.13 -13.62 -29.22
N LEU A 9 29.89 -14.21 -28.04
CA LEU A 9 30.48 -15.49 -27.65
C LEU A 9 29.34 -16.43 -27.24
N LEU A 10 29.35 -17.60 -27.89
CA LEU A 10 28.39 -18.69 -27.86
C LEU A 10 28.76 -19.72 -26.77
N LEU A 11 27.80 -20.60 -26.44
CA LEU A 11 27.88 -21.89 -25.72
C LEU A 11 27.84 -21.81 -24.18
N ALA A 12 27.05 -22.61 -23.44
CA ALA A 12 26.57 -23.97 -23.72
C ALA A 12 25.21 -24.27 -23.06
N LEU A 13 24.52 -25.24 -23.66
CA LEU A 13 23.30 -25.88 -23.18
C LEU A 13 23.53 -26.58 -21.83
N SER A 14 22.60 -26.44 -20.90
CA SER A 14 22.34 -27.48 -19.90
C SER A 14 20.84 -27.65 -19.74
N ALA A 15 20.29 -28.58 -20.52
CA ALA A 15 18.97 -29.13 -20.32
C ALA A 15 19.07 -30.15 -19.18
N CYS A 16 18.36 -29.92 -18.08
CA CYS A 16 18.08 -30.95 -17.09
C CYS A 16 16.56 -31.09 -17.01
N ALA A 17 16.07 -32.25 -17.43
CA ALA A 17 14.66 -32.62 -17.45
C ALA A 17 14.14 -32.89 -16.01
N PRO A 18 12.81 -32.92 -15.80
CA PRO A 18 12.21 -33.13 -14.48
C PRO A 18 12.18 -34.63 -14.15
N GLU A 19 12.59 -34.99 -12.94
CA GLU A 19 12.50 -36.35 -12.43
C GLU A 19 11.41 -36.42 -11.35
N ALA A 20 10.40 -37.23 -11.63
CA ALA A 20 9.40 -37.78 -10.71
C ALA A 20 8.98 -39.14 -11.29
N PRO A 21 8.35 -40.06 -10.56
CA PRO A 21 8.12 -40.19 -9.11
C PRO A 21 8.58 -41.55 -8.55
N GLN A 22 8.88 -41.68 -7.25
CA GLN A 22 8.85 -43.00 -6.59
C GLN A 22 8.19 -42.91 -5.21
N ALA A 23 7.03 -43.55 -5.14
CA ALA A 23 6.30 -43.87 -3.93
C ALA A 23 6.83 -45.21 -3.40
N ASP A 24 7.39 -45.19 -2.19
CA ASP A 24 7.61 -46.40 -1.40
C ASP A 24 7.25 -46.11 0.06
N ALA A 25 6.18 -46.75 0.49
CA ALA A 25 5.87 -47.08 1.87
C ALA A 25 5.52 -48.59 1.86
N PRO A 26 5.49 -49.33 2.97
CA PRO A 26 5.75 -48.94 4.37
C PRO A 26 6.68 -49.93 5.11
N VAL A 27 7.26 -49.56 6.26
CA VAL A 27 7.39 -50.56 7.35
C VAL A 27 7.22 -49.89 8.70
N ALA A 28 6.20 -50.37 9.41
CA ALA A 28 5.87 -50.05 10.78
C ALA A 28 6.99 -50.48 11.74
N SER A 29 7.26 -49.64 12.74
CA SER A 29 7.78 -50.08 14.04
C SER A 29 7.29 -49.10 15.10
N ALA A 30 6.25 -49.52 15.82
CA ALA A 30 5.93 -48.98 17.13
C ALA A 30 6.96 -49.50 18.15
N PRO A 31 7.19 -48.79 19.27
CA PRO A 31 6.40 -49.18 20.44
C PRO A 31 5.91 -48.02 21.31
N ALA A 32 4.83 -48.36 22.03
CA ALA A 32 4.51 -48.01 23.42
C ALA A 32 4.52 -46.53 23.86
N ALA A 33 3.31 -45.99 23.90
CA ALA A 33 2.67 -45.42 25.08
C ALA A 33 3.53 -44.51 25.99
N SER A 34 3.24 -43.23 25.91
CA SER A 34 3.24 -42.36 27.08
C SER A 34 1.96 -41.53 27.04
N THR A 35 0.98 -41.96 27.83
CA THR A 35 -0.24 -41.20 28.13
C THR A 35 0.13 -40.02 29.01
N THR A 36 0.28 -38.85 28.42
CA THR A 36 0.21 -37.57 29.13
C THR A 36 -1.23 -37.04 29.07
N PRO A 37 -1.74 -36.45 30.16
CA PRO A 37 -3.13 -36.01 30.25
C PRO A 37 -3.38 -34.81 29.33
N VAL A 38 -4.53 -34.84 28.63
CA VAL A 38 -5.03 -33.75 27.81
C VAL A 38 -5.31 -32.55 28.72
N ALA A 39 -4.37 -31.62 28.79
CA ALA A 39 -4.63 -30.28 29.25
C ALA A 39 -5.50 -29.60 28.19
N SER A 40 -6.69 -29.19 28.61
CA SER A 40 -7.69 -28.46 27.84
C SER A 40 -7.03 -27.40 26.95
N MET A 41 -7.17 -27.56 25.63
CA MET A 41 -6.93 -26.48 24.68
C MET A 41 -7.87 -25.32 25.05
N PRO A 42 -7.38 -24.10 25.33
CA PRO A 42 -8.25 -22.96 25.25
C PRO A 42 -8.68 -22.83 23.78
N ALA A 43 -9.96 -22.58 23.58
CA ALA A 43 -10.56 -22.34 22.29
C ALA A 43 -9.71 -21.32 21.51
N SER A 44 -9.37 -21.67 20.27
CA SER A 44 -8.76 -20.75 19.32
C SER A 44 -9.74 -19.60 19.05
N GLU A 45 -9.54 -18.49 19.76
CA GLU A 45 -10.01 -17.18 19.33
C GLU A 45 -9.49 -16.96 17.89
N PRO A 46 -10.31 -16.50 16.93
CA PRO A 46 -9.80 -16.19 15.59
C PRO A 46 -8.74 -15.11 15.76
N ALA A 47 -7.47 -15.45 15.50
CA ALA A 47 -6.42 -14.46 15.41
C ALA A 47 -6.85 -13.45 14.33
N ALA A 48 -7.09 -12.21 14.75
CA ALA A 48 -7.14 -11.09 13.83
C ALA A 48 -5.93 -11.19 12.89
N PRO A 49 -6.06 -10.85 11.59
CA PRO A 49 -4.96 -10.95 10.64
C PRO A 49 -3.73 -10.26 11.24
N GLN A 50 -2.67 -11.05 11.47
CA GLN A 50 -1.44 -10.55 12.05
C GLN A 50 -0.81 -9.59 11.03
N ALA A 51 -0.72 -8.32 11.41
CA ALA A 51 0.04 -7.33 10.67
C ALA A 51 1.47 -7.83 10.49
N SER A 52 2.04 -7.67 9.30
CA SER A 52 3.44 -8.05 9.10
C SER A 52 4.37 -7.18 9.96
N ASP A 53 5.59 -7.64 10.27
CA ASP A 53 6.56 -6.83 11.06
C ASP A 53 6.73 -5.42 10.49
N LYS A 54 6.72 -5.29 9.16
CA LYS A 54 6.80 -4.00 8.46
C LYS A 54 5.55 -3.13 8.63
N ASP A 55 4.38 -3.74 8.69
CA ASP A 55 3.14 -3.00 8.95
C ASP A 55 3.13 -2.47 10.38
N ALA A 56 3.59 -3.26 11.36
CA ALA A 56 3.74 -2.83 12.74
C ALA A 56 4.78 -1.71 12.92
N GLU A 57 5.89 -1.75 12.17
CA GLU A 57 6.87 -0.65 12.13
C GLU A 57 6.26 0.65 11.59
N VAL A 58 5.43 0.57 10.54
CA VAL A 58 4.71 1.72 9.99
C VAL A 58 3.67 2.24 10.98
N ASP A 59 2.90 1.34 11.62
CA ASP A 59 1.92 1.70 12.65
C ASP A 59 2.59 2.52 13.77
N ALA A 60 3.68 1.98 14.35
CA ALA A 60 4.43 2.66 15.40
C ALA A 60 5.01 4.01 14.95
N ARG A 61 5.45 4.12 13.70
CA ARG A 61 6.00 5.36 13.15
C ARG A 61 4.91 6.42 12.95
N ILE A 62 3.71 6.04 12.51
CA ILE A 62 2.58 6.97 12.38
C ILE A 62 2.12 7.41 13.77
N ASP A 63 1.97 6.49 14.72
CA ASP A 63 1.61 6.80 16.12
C ASP A 63 2.55 7.82 16.75
N GLN A 64 3.85 7.66 16.52
CA GLN A 64 4.87 8.55 17.06
C GLN A 64 4.85 9.95 16.42
N VAL A 65 4.59 10.05 15.11
CA VAL A 65 4.83 11.28 14.33
C VAL A 65 3.56 12.05 14.02
N LEU A 66 2.47 11.33 13.77
CA LEU A 66 1.25 11.84 13.17
C LEU A 66 0.00 11.54 14.01
N GLY A 67 0.09 10.64 14.99
CA GLY A 67 -1.04 10.18 15.80
C GLY A 67 -1.66 8.90 15.24
N ASP A 68 -2.99 8.79 15.24
CA ASP A 68 -3.72 7.54 15.02
C ASP A 68 -3.41 6.82 13.68
N HIS A 69 -2.58 5.76 13.72
CA HIS A 69 -2.25 4.96 12.53
C HIS A 69 -3.47 4.31 11.85
N ALA A 70 -4.53 3.98 12.60
CA ALA A 70 -5.70 3.32 12.04
C ALA A 70 -6.47 4.25 11.09
N ALA A 71 -6.52 5.56 11.39
CA ALA A 71 -7.10 6.56 10.50
C ALA A 71 -6.34 6.66 9.16
N TYR A 72 -5.01 6.64 9.19
CA TYR A 72 -4.19 6.65 7.96
C TYR A 72 -4.34 5.36 7.14
N ARG A 73 -4.35 4.19 7.80
CA ARG A 73 -4.61 2.91 7.13
C ARG A 73 -5.98 2.91 6.44
N SER A 74 -7.02 3.34 7.15
CA SER A 74 -8.38 3.45 6.61
C SER A 74 -8.47 4.38 5.38
N VAL A 75 -7.79 5.53 5.40
CA VAL A 75 -7.79 6.44 4.25
C VAL A 75 -7.07 5.83 3.05
N LEU A 76 -5.92 5.19 3.26
CA LEU A 76 -5.20 4.50 2.18
C LEU A 76 -6.07 3.42 1.54
N GLU A 77 -6.68 2.55 2.35
CA GLU A 77 -7.50 1.44 1.86
C GLU A 77 -8.73 1.93 1.10
N ARG A 78 -9.46 2.93 1.64
CA ARG A 78 -10.59 3.54 0.93
C ARG A 78 -10.15 4.20 -0.38
N LEU A 79 -9.00 4.86 -0.38
CA LEU A 79 -8.45 5.47 -1.60
C LEU A 79 -8.12 4.40 -2.64
N GLN A 80 -7.49 3.30 -2.24
CA GLN A 80 -7.18 2.18 -3.12
C GLN A 80 -8.44 1.54 -3.71
N VAL A 81 -9.48 1.33 -2.89
CA VAL A 81 -10.76 0.78 -3.35
C VAL A 81 -11.43 1.72 -4.35
N ALA A 82 -11.55 3.00 -4.01
CA ALA A 82 -12.21 3.99 -4.86
C ALA A 82 -11.48 4.17 -6.20
N VAL A 83 -10.14 4.22 -6.20
CA VAL A 83 -9.34 4.32 -7.43
C VAL A 83 -9.45 3.06 -8.29
N LYS A 84 -9.44 1.85 -7.69
CA LYS A 84 -9.62 0.59 -8.45
C LYS A 84 -10.99 0.51 -9.13
N ALA A 85 -12.01 1.12 -8.53
CA ALA A 85 -13.37 1.14 -9.03
C ALA A 85 -13.68 2.31 -10.00
N ASP A 86 -12.72 3.22 -10.25
CA ASP A 86 -12.98 4.53 -10.89
C ASP A 86 -14.11 5.33 -10.20
N ASP A 87 -14.28 5.16 -8.88
CA ASP A 87 -15.31 5.87 -8.10
C ASP A 87 -14.84 7.29 -7.78
N ARG A 88 -15.05 8.19 -8.74
CA ARG A 88 -14.62 9.60 -8.67
C ARG A 88 -15.22 10.33 -7.48
N PRO A 89 -16.53 10.21 -7.17
CA PRO A 89 -17.11 10.80 -5.95
C PRO A 89 -16.45 10.28 -4.66
N ALA A 90 -16.17 8.98 -4.57
CA ALA A 90 -15.53 8.42 -3.37
C ALA A 90 -14.09 8.92 -3.21
N VAL A 91 -13.31 9.00 -4.29
CA VAL A 91 -11.97 9.63 -4.22
C VAL A 91 -12.09 11.10 -3.83
N ALA A 92 -13.04 11.83 -4.42
CA ALA A 92 -13.24 13.25 -4.12
C ALA A 92 -13.52 13.51 -2.63
N ALA A 93 -14.24 12.61 -1.95
CA ALA A 93 -14.54 12.72 -0.52
C ALA A 93 -13.33 12.47 0.40
N LEU A 94 -12.27 11.87 -0.12
CA LEU A 94 -11.01 11.64 0.59
C LEU A 94 -10.02 12.80 0.44
N MET A 95 -10.31 13.76 -0.45
CA MET A 95 -9.44 14.91 -0.69
C MET A 95 -9.65 16.02 0.34
N ARG A 96 -8.56 16.68 0.73
CA ARG A 96 -8.64 17.96 1.45
C ARG A 96 -8.79 19.09 0.44
N TYR A 97 -9.88 19.84 0.53
CA TYR A 97 -10.07 21.06 -0.24
C TYR A 97 -9.78 22.32 0.59
N PRO A 98 -9.44 23.43 -0.08
CA PRO A 98 -8.91 23.50 -1.45
C PRO A 98 -7.48 22.93 -1.50
N PHE A 99 -7.03 22.41 -2.64
CA PHE A 99 -5.64 22.00 -2.83
C PHE A 99 -5.07 22.42 -4.18
N GLU A 100 -3.74 22.49 -4.27
CA GLU A 100 -3.03 22.72 -5.53
C GLU A 100 -2.55 21.39 -6.13
N VAL A 101 -2.96 21.12 -7.37
CA VAL A 101 -2.39 20.06 -8.20
C VAL A 101 -1.30 20.63 -9.10
N ARG A 102 -0.18 19.92 -9.21
CA ARG A 102 0.85 20.19 -10.23
C ARG A 102 0.60 19.28 -11.43
N LEU A 103 0.20 19.86 -12.54
CA LEU A 103 -0.01 19.19 -13.82
C LEU A 103 1.12 19.60 -14.75
N ALA A 104 2.01 18.69 -15.16
CA ALA A 104 3.14 18.94 -16.07
C ALA A 104 3.87 20.27 -15.79
N ASP A 105 3.44 21.37 -16.43
CA ASP A 105 4.08 22.69 -16.39
C ASP A 105 3.21 23.78 -15.71
N ARG A 106 2.08 23.41 -15.11
CA ARG A 106 1.09 24.34 -14.55
C ARG A 106 0.63 23.87 -13.16
N LYS A 107 0.55 24.82 -12.23
CA LYS A 107 -0.20 24.64 -10.99
C LYS A 107 -1.66 24.99 -11.24
N ARG A 108 -2.57 24.17 -10.71
CA ARG A 108 -4.00 24.44 -10.74
C ARG A 108 -4.59 24.24 -9.35
N ARG A 109 -5.42 25.17 -8.92
CA ARG A 109 -6.17 25.07 -7.68
C ARG A 109 -7.47 24.33 -7.95
N ILE A 110 -7.81 23.41 -7.04
CA ILE A 110 -9.07 22.67 -7.03
C ILE A 110 -9.79 23.07 -5.74
N ASP A 111 -10.94 23.73 -5.87
CA ASP A 111 -11.59 24.37 -4.73
C ASP A 111 -12.58 23.45 -4.02
N ASN A 112 -13.16 22.47 -4.72
CA ASN A 112 -14.17 21.58 -4.17
C ASN A 112 -14.25 20.24 -4.92
N ALA A 113 -15.10 19.34 -4.42
CA ALA A 113 -15.31 18.01 -4.98
C ALA A 113 -15.87 18.01 -6.42
N GLN A 114 -16.73 18.96 -6.77
CA GLN A 114 -17.27 19.06 -8.12
C GLN A 114 -16.15 19.37 -9.12
N ASP A 115 -15.28 20.33 -8.79
CA ASP A 115 -14.13 20.69 -9.63
C ASP A 115 -13.15 19.53 -9.76
N PHE A 116 -12.92 18.78 -8.68
CA PHE A 116 -12.08 17.59 -8.70
C PHE A 116 -12.63 16.52 -9.65
N VAL A 117 -13.92 16.18 -9.55
CA VAL A 117 -14.55 15.16 -10.39
C VAL A 117 -14.54 15.59 -11.86
N ALA A 118 -14.80 16.87 -12.15
CA ALA A 118 -14.76 17.41 -13.51
C ALA A 118 -13.37 17.31 -14.14
N GLN A 119 -12.30 17.26 -13.33
CA GLN A 119 -10.92 17.20 -13.78
C GLN A 119 -10.22 15.88 -13.44
N TYR A 120 -10.98 14.88 -13.01
CA TYR A 120 -10.45 13.67 -12.38
C TYR A 120 -9.35 13.01 -13.20
N GLU A 121 -9.56 12.79 -14.50
CA GLU A 121 -8.61 12.12 -15.38
C GLU A 121 -7.30 12.91 -15.60
N GLN A 122 -7.36 14.24 -15.48
CA GLN A 122 -6.17 15.10 -15.57
C GLN A 122 -5.37 15.06 -14.26
N ILE A 123 -6.05 14.97 -13.13
CA ILE A 123 -5.45 14.98 -11.80
C ILE A 123 -4.92 13.58 -11.45
N LEU A 124 -5.77 12.57 -11.56
CA LEU A 124 -5.49 11.18 -11.26
C LEU A 124 -5.13 10.42 -12.55
N THR A 125 -3.93 10.70 -13.05
CA THR A 125 -3.40 10.03 -14.24
C THR A 125 -3.22 8.53 -13.99
N PRO A 126 -3.13 7.68 -15.04
CA PRO A 126 -2.87 6.25 -14.87
C PRO A 126 -1.61 5.96 -14.03
N ALA A 127 -0.59 6.81 -14.13
CA ALA A 127 0.62 6.69 -13.31
C ALA A 127 0.34 6.91 -11.81
N ILE A 128 -0.46 7.92 -11.45
CA ILE A 128 -0.85 8.16 -10.06
C ILE A 128 -1.78 7.04 -9.55
N ALA A 129 -2.74 6.62 -10.36
CA ALA A 129 -3.61 5.49 -10.02
C ALA A 129 -2.79 4.22 -9.73
N GLN A 130 -1.75 3.95 -10.53
CA GLN A 130 -0.85 2.83 -10.29
C GLN A 130 -0.07 2.98 -8.98
N VAL A 131 0.47 4.18 -8.67
CA VAL A 131 1.16 4.45 -7.40
C VAL A 131 0.25 4.14 -6.22
N ILE A 132 -1.00 4.62 -6.26
CA ILE A 132 -1.97 4.40 -5.18
C ILE A 132 -2.28 2.91 -5.03
N THR A 133 -2.65 2.25 -6.12
CA THR A 133 -3.19 0.88 -6.08
C THR A 133 -2.13 -0.18 -5.84
N ALA A 134 -0.87 0.09 -6.17
CA ALA A 134 0.27 -0.79 -5.91
C ALA A 134 0.97 -0.51 -4.57
N GLN A 135 0.69 0.61 -3.90
CA GLN A 135 1.32 0.94 -2.62
C GLN A 135 0.99 -0.11 -1.56
N ARG A 136 2.03 -0.71 -0.99
CA ARG A 136 1.92 -1.60 0.17
C ARG A 136 2.00 -0.78 1.46
N TYR A 137 1.21 -1.16 2.47
CA TYR A 137 1.18 -0.48 3.76
C TYR A 137 2.55 -0.48 4.46
N GLY A 138 3.16 -1.66 4.67
CA GLY A 138 4.50 -1.79 5.23
C GLY A 138 5.66 -1.26 4.37
N ALA A 139 5.37 -0.53 3.29
CA ALA A 139 6.36 0.20 2.48
C ALA A 139 6.08 1.72 2.45
N LEU A 140 5.17 2.20 3.31
CA LEU A 140 4.88 3.62 3.43
C LEU A 140 6.07 4.38 4.02
N GLN A 141 6.29 5.57 3.49
CA GLN A 141 7.27 6.50 4.02
C GLN A 141 6.54 7.54 4.85
N VAL A 142 6.93 7.70 6.11
CA VAL A 142 6.21 8.53 7.08
C VAL A 142 7.14 9.59 7.65
N ASN A 143 6.72 10.85 7.61
CA ASN A 143 7.42 11.96 8.24
C ASN A 143 6.43 13.01 8.74
N GLN A 144 6.92 14.14 9.25
CA GLN A 144 6.10 15.22 9.81
C GLN A 144 5.11 15.85 8.80
N ASN A 145 5.32 15.64 7.50
CA ASN A 145 4.45 16.15 6.44
C ASN A 145 3.34 15.15 6.08
N GLY A 146 3.34 13.96 6.70
CA GLY A 146 2.35 12.92 6.50
C GLY A 146 2.93 11.60 5.99
N VAL A 147 2.03 10.81 5.43
CA VAL A 147 2.32 9.54 4.77
C VAL A 147 2.47 9.78 3.28
N MET A 148 3.64 9.42 2.74
CA MET A 148 4.00 9.56 1.34
C MET A 148 3.83 8.24 0.59
N LEU A 149 3.15 8.28 -0.55
CA LEU A 149 3.05 7.15 -1.48
C LEU A 149 3.96 7.37 -2.69
N GLY A 150 4.51 6.28 -3.20
CA GLY A 150 5.46 6.32 -4.31
C GLY A 150 6.69 7.17 -4.00
N SER A 151 7.00 8.11 -4.88
CA SER A 151 8.11 9.06 -4.78
C SER A 151 7.63 10.47 -4.40
N GLY A 152 6.45 10.59 -3.80
CA GLY A 152 5.86 11.87 -3.42
C GLY A 152 4.65 12.30 -4.23
N GLN A 153 4.17 11.46 -5.16
CA GLN A 153 3.00 11.81 -5.97
C GLN A 153 1.72 12.00 -5.14
N VAL A 154 1.60 11.28 -4.01
CA VAL A 154 0.42 11.35 -3.13
C VAL A 154 0.86 11.50 -1.69
N TRP A 155 0.18 12.40 -0.96
CA TRP A 155 0.39 12.60 0.47
C TRP A 155 -0.94 12.50 1.22
N ILE A 156 -0.93 11.75 2.32
CA ILE A 156 -2.05 11.63 3.26
C ILE A 156 -1.61 12.27 4.58
N ASN A 157 -2.43 13.16 5.14
CA ASN A 157 -2.14 13.80 6.42
C ASN A 157 -3.43 14.11 7.20
N GLY A 158 -3.31 14.22 8.52
CA GLY A 158 -4.36 14.73 9.39
C GLY A 158 -4.61 16.21 9.13
N VAL A 159 -5.87 16.60 9.10
CA VAL A 159 -6.26 18.00 8.93
C VAL A 159 -7.22 18.42 10.02
N CYS A 160 -6.86 19.49 10.74
CA CYS A 160 -7.69 20.04 11.79
C CYS A 160 -8.93 20.71 11.19
N ASN A 161 -10.09 20.33 11.71
CA ASN A 161 -11.37 20.95 11.40
C ASN A 161 -11.72 22.09 12.37
N ASP A 162 -11.03 22.15 13.52
CA ASP A 162 -11.14 23.22 14.50
C ASP A 162 -9.78 23.83 14.84
N ALA A 163 -9.80 25.06 15.38
CA ALA A 163 -8.59 25.81 15.71
C ALA A 163 -7.73 25.17 16.80
N ALA A 164 -8.32 24.33 17.66
CA ALA A 164 -7.60 23.61 18.71
C ALA A 164 -7.16 22.21 18.27
N CYS A 165 -7.41 21.80 17.01
CA CYS A 165 -7.05 20.50 16.45
C CYS A 165 -7.55 19.30 17.30
N LYS A 166 -8.75 19.43 17.87
CA LYS A 166 -9.41 18.34 18.60
C LYS A 166 -10.19 17.41 17.67
N ASP A 167 -10.63 17.94 16.54
CA ASP A 167 -11.23 17.21 15.43
C ASP A 167 -10.25 17.16 14.27
N VAL A 168 -9.67 15.98 14.04
CA VAL A 168 -8.69 15.72 12.99
C VAL A 168 -9.30 14.73 12.00
N ASP A 169 -9.39 15.15 10.74
CA ASP A 169 -9.82 14.30 9.63
C ASP A 169 -8.61 13.99 8.75
N VAL A 170 -8.29 12.71 8.59
CA VAL A 170 -7.18 12.28 7.74
C VAL A 170 -7.64 12.30 6.27
N LYS A 171 -6.92 13.06 5.45
CA LYS A 171 -7.25 13.30 4.04
C LYS A 171 -6.04 13.14 3.14
N VAL A 172 -6.29 12.94 1.86
CA VAL A 172 -5.30 13.18 0.81
C VAL A 172 -5.11 14.68 0.67
N VAL A 173 -3.90 15.16 0.98
CA VAL A 173 -3.58 16.60 1.03
C VAL A 173 -2.79 17.08 -0.19
N ALA A 174 -2.22 16.17 -0.97
CA ALA A 174 -1.53 16.52 -2.21
C ALA A 174 -1.62 15.41 -3.26
N LEU A 175 -1.77 15.84 -4.51
CA LEU A 175 -1.59 15.04 -5.71
C LEU A 175 -0.67 15.81 -6.67
N GLN A 176 0.39 15.17 -7.13
CA GLN A 176 1.32 15.76 -8.09
C GLN A 176 1.87 14.70 -9.04
N GLN A 177 2.10 15.09 -10.29
CA GLN A 177 2.75 14.21 -11.25
C GLN A 177 4.20 13.90 -10.79
N GLY A 178 4.67 12.68 -11.05
CA GLY A 178 6.07 12.30 -10.81
C GLY A 178 7.01 13.13 -11.69
N GLY A 179 8.15 13.56 -11.12
CA GLY A 179 9.21 14.27 -11.83
C GLY A 179 10.15 13.36 -12.61
#